data_AF-A0A7C5WLC1-F1
#
_entry.id   AF-A0A7C5WLC1-F1
#
_cell.length_a   1.000
_cell.length_b   1.000
_cell.length_c   1.000
_cell.angle_alpha   90.00
_cell.angle_beta   90.00
_cell.angle_gamma   90.00
#
_symmetry.space_group_name_H-M   'P 1'
#
loop_
_entity.id
_entity.type
_entity.pdbx_description
1 polymer ?
#
loop_
_entity_poly.entity_id
_entity_poly.type
_entity_poly.pdbx_seq_one_letter_code
_entity_poly.pdbx_strand_id
1 'polypeptide(L)'
;MTRRVHLAVVHKRYLDMILAGTKTAEARLTKTRRQPYTSLQAGETIYFKQSGGPIRARARAARVHRFELTSPRDIQRLRRRFEALLGGPSDYWNDKADACYATIIELADIEPVDDTPAWYHPHNTRSAWRIFHVEQRNN
;
A
#
# COMPACT_ATOMS: atom_id res chain seq x y z
N MET A 1 -2.37 21.30 -13.28
CA MET A 1 -3.25 20.14 -13.00
C MET A 1 -2.86 19.53 -11.65
N THR A 2 -3.80 19.04 -10.83
CA THR A 2 -3.47 18.37 -9.56
C THR A 2 -3.38 16.86 -9.77
N ARG A 3 -2.33 16.24 -9.22
CA ARG A 3 -2.12 14.78 -9.22
C ARG A 3 -2.50 14.22 -7.84
N ARG A 4 -3.22 13.11 -7.84
CA ARG A 4 -3.47 12.34 -6.62
C ARG A 4 -2.24 11.50 -6.28
N VAL A 5 -1.76 11.61 -5.04
CA VAL A 5 -0.70 10.75 -4.50
C VAL A 5 -1.18 10.08 -3.23
N HIS A 6 -0.75 8.83 -3.05
CA HIS A 6 -1.08 8.02 -1.90
C HIS A 6 0.10 7.93 -0.94
N LEU A 7 -0.18 7.83 0.35
CA LEU A 7 0.81 7.56 1.37
C LEU A 7 0.38 6.32 2.16
N ALA A 8 1.17 5.26 2.07
CA ALA A 8 1.02 4.02 2.82
C ALA A 8 2.00 4.00 3.99
N VAL A 9 1.50 3.88 5.22
CA VAL A 9 2.35 3.65 6.40
C VAL A 9 2.53 2.15 6.58
N VAL A 10 3.79 1.70 6.60
CA VAL A 10 4.16 0.28 6.67
C VAL A 10 5.24 0.02 7.72
N HIS A 11 5.30 -1.21 8.22
CA HIS A 11 6.38 -1.62 9.13
C HIS A 11 7.73 -1.61 8.39
N LYS A 12 8.82 -1.28 9.10
CA LYS A 12 10.18 -1.20 8.53
C LYS A 12 10.54 -2.43 7.70
N ARG A 13 10.27 -3.64 8.22
CA ARG A 13 10.56 -4.91 7.52
C ARG A 13 9.98 -4.96 6.10
N TYR A 14 8.73 -4.55 5.93
CA TYR A 14 8.06 -4.62 4.63
C TYR A 14 8.59 -3.57 3.67
N LEU A 15 8.98 -2.41 4.19
CA LEU A 15 9.59 -1.35 3.39
C LEU A 15 10.98 -1.77 2.89
N ASP A 16 11.76 -2.44 3.74
CA ASP A 16 13.05 -3.00 3.34
C ASP A 16 12.88 -4.07 2.25
N MET A 17 11.84 -4.92 2.35
CA MET A 17 11.53 -5.92 1.31
C MET A 17 11.05 -5.29 0.00
N ILE A 18 10.28 -4.20 0.05
CA ILE A 18 9.87 -3.45 -1.15
C ILE A 18 11.10 -2.89 -1.85
N LEU A 19 12.00 -2.23 -1.10
CA LEU A 19 13.23 -1.66 -1.65
C LEU A 19 14.20 -2.72 -2.19
N ALA A 20 14.24 -3.91 -1.57
CA ALA A 20 15.03 -5.04 -2.05
C ALA A 20 14.39 -5.76 -3.25
N GLY A 21 13.18 -5.39 -3.67
CA GLY A 21 12.44 -6.05 -4.76
C GLY A 21 11.89 -7.44 -4.41
N THR A 22 12.05 -7.91 -3.17
CA THR A 22 11.50 -9.20 -2.71
C THR A 22 10.02 -9.13 -2.37
N LYS A 23 9.49 -7.92 -2.17
CA LYS A 23 8.06 -7.64 -2.02
C LYS A 23 7.59 -6.71 -3.14
N THR A 24 6.89 -7.28 -4.12
CA THR A 24 6.38 -6.59 -5.31
C THR A 24 4.89 -6.30 -5.24
N ALA A 25 4.25 -6.56 -4.10
CA ALA A 25 2.86 -6.16 -3.85
C ALA A 25 2.65 -5.61 -2.42
N GLU A 26 1.66 -4.73 -2.28
CA GLU A 26 1.14 -4.24 -0.99
C GLU A 26 -0.28 -4.78 -0.76
N ALA A 27 -0.59 -5.19 0.47
CA ALA A 27 -1.90 -5.72 0.84
C ALA A 27 -2.56 -4.89 1.94
N ARG A 28 -3.84 -4.58 1.76
CA ARG A 28 -4.69 -3.93 2.77
C ARG A 28 -5.99 -4.69 2.92
N LEU A 29 -6.07 -5.48 3.99
CA LEU A 29 -7.27 -6.18 4.42
C LEU A 29 -7.95 -5.41 5.56
N THR A 30 -9.25 -5.15 5.42
CA THR A 30 -10.01 -4.30 6.34
C THR A 30 -11.42 -4.85 6.59
N LYS A 31 -11.96 -4.59 7.79
CA LYS A 31 -13.36 -4.91 8.12
C LYS A 31 -14.35 -3.97 7.44
N THR A 32 -13.97 -2.71 7.26
CA THR A 32 -14.80 -1.69 6.63
C THR A 32 -14.29 -1.33 5.25
N ARG A 33 -15.20 -0.87 4.39
CA ARG A 33 -14.89 -0.39 3.03
C ARG A 33 -14.22 0.98 3.11
N ARG A 34 -12.88 1.01 3.14
CA ARG A 34 -12.09 2.25 3.30
C ARG A 34 -10.87 2.27 2.39
N GLN A 35 -10.18 3.41 2.32
CA GLN A 35 -8.96 3.54 1.53
C GLN A 35 -7.93 2.46 1.92
N PRO A 36 -7.19 1.88 0.95
CA PRO A 36 -7.20 2.19 -0.49
C PRO A 36 -8.38 1.63 -1.32
N TYR A 37 -9.23 0.77 -0.75
CA TYR A 37 -10.28 0.06 -1.49
C TYR A 37 -11.18 1.00 -2.30
N THR A 38 -11.51 2.17 -1.77
CA THR A 38 -12.46 3.09 -2.41
C THR A 38 -11.84 4.07 -3.41
N SER A 39 -10.51 4.19 -3.48
CA SER A 39 -9.90 5.38 -4.10
C SER A 39 -8.70 5.16 -5.01
N LEU A 40 -7.84 4.17 -4.73
CA LEU A 40 -6.57 3.99 -5.46
C LEU A 40 -6.79 3.39 -6.86
N GLN A 41 -6.33 4.04 -7.91
CA GLN A 41 -6.41 3.52 -9.27
C GLN A 41 -5.04 3.03 -9.77
N ALA A 42 -5.06 2.14 -10.76
CA ALA A 42 -3.85 1.75 -11.45
C ALA A 42 -3.23 2.98 -12.13
N GLY A 43 -1.89 3.07 -12.12
CA GLY A 43 -1.13 4.22 -12.61
C GLY A 43 -0.86 5.30 -11.55
N GLU A 44 -1.59 5.35 -10.45
CA GLU A 44 -1.34 6.33 -9.38
C GLU A 44 -0.07 5.97 -8.57
N THR A 45 0.54 6.98 -7.95
CA THR A 45 1.76 6.80 -7.15
C THR A 45 1.44 6.62 -5.68
N ILE A 46 2.16 5.69 -5.08
CA ILE A 46 2.14 5.38 -3.65
C ILE A 46 3.52 5.69 -3.10
N TYR A 47 3.57 6.58 -2.10
CA TYR A 47 4.72 6.76 -1.23
C TYR A 47 4.58 5.83 -0.02
N PHE A 48 5.69 5.21 0.37
CA PHE A 48 5.76 4.33 1.52
C PHE A 48 6.52 5.00 2.65
N LYS A 49 5.81 5.23 3.75
CA LYS A 49 6.35 5.77 5.00
C LYS A 49 6.57 4.66 6.00
N GLN A 50 7.74 4.65 6.63
CA GLN A 50 8.00 3.80 7.77
C GLN A 50 7.12 4.21 8.95
N SER A 51 6.51 3.23 9.64
CA SER A 51 5.84 3.48 10.92
C SER A 51 6.83 4.13 11.89
N GLY A 52 6.45 5.28 12.48
CA GLY A 52 7.34 6.08 13.33
C GLY A 52 8.56 6.72 12.64
N GLY A 53 8.74 6.55 11.31
CA GLY A 53 9.93 7.01 10.58
C GLY A 53 9.62 7.78 9.29
N PRO A 54 10.61 8.01 8.44
CA PRO A 54 10.47 8.83 7.23
C PRO A 54 9.76 8.09 6.08
N ILE A 55 9.45 8.84 5.02
CA ILE A 55 9.16 8.28 3.70
C ILE A 55 10.47 7.75 3.12
N ARG A 56 10.49 6.52 2.61
CA ARG A 56 11.73 5.90 2.08
C ARG A 56 11.60 5.32 0.68
N ALA A 57 10.38 5.18 0.16
CA ALA A 57 10.17 4.62 -1.16
C ALA A 57 8.94 5.24 -1.84
N ARG A 58 8.91 5.18 -3.16
CA ARG A 58 7.71 5.36 -3.97
C ARG A 58 7.59 4.22 -4.98
N ALA A 59 6.37 3.94 -5.39
CA ALA A 59 6.08 3.02 -6.48
C ALA A 59 4.82 3.45 -7.23
N ARG A 60 4.67 2.97 -8.45
CA ARG A 60 3.42 3.04 -9.21
C ARG A 60 2.54 1.84 -8.88
N ALA A 61 1.24 2.07 -8.69
CA ALA A 61 0.25 1.01 -8.61
C ALA A 61 0.06 0.38 -10.00
N ALA A 62 0.77 -0.70 -10.31
CA ALA A 62 0.72 -1.35 -11.61
C ALA A 62 -0.65 -2.00 -11.87
N ARG A 63 -1.16 -2.73 -10.87
CA ARG A 63 -2.51 -3.30 -10.86
C ARG A 63 -3.12 -3.16 -9.48
N VAL A 64 -4.43 -2.92 -9.42
CA VAL A 64 -5.18 -2.81 -8.17
C VAL A 64 -6.31 -3.84 -8.19
N HIS A 65 -6.16 -4.88 -7.38
CA HIS A 65 -7.18 -5.90 -7.18
C HIS A 65 -8.02 -5.56 -5.96
N ARG A 66 -9.34 -5.68 -6.09
CA ARG A 66 -10.30 -5.41 -5.02
C ARG A 66 -11.23 -6.60 -4.86
N PHE A 67 -11.44 -7.00 -3.61
CA PHE A 67 -12.30 -8.13 -3.28
C PHE A 67 -13.18 -7.79 -2.09
N GLU A 68 -14.45 -8.17 -2.18
CA GLU A 68 -15.32 -8.35 -1.02
C GLU A 68 -15.10 -9.77 -0.51
N LEU A 69 -14.94 -9.90 0.79
CA LEU A 69 -14.63 -11.16 1.47
C LEU A 69 -15.85 -11.55 2.29
N THR A 70 -16.48 -12.63 1.86
CA THR A 70 -17.73 -13.14 2.44
C THR A 70 -17.52 -14.39 3.28
N SER A 71 -16.34 -15.01 3.17
CA SER A 71 -16.01 -16.21 3.92
C SER A 71 -14.51 -16.32 4.21
N PRO A 72 -14.11 -17.12 5.22
CA PRO A 72 -12.70 -17.43 5.48
C PRO A 72 -11.98 -18.07 4.28
N ARG A 73 -12.71 -18.74 3.37
CA ARG A 73 -12.14 -19.33 2.16
C ARG A 73 -11.60 -18.27 1.19
N ASP A 74 -12.13 -17.06 1.24
CA ASP A 74 -11.66 -15.95 0.39
C ASP A 74 -10.25 -15.51 0.78
N ILE A 75 -9.97 -15.40 2.09
CA ILE A 75 -8.63 -15.14 2.61
C ILE A 75 -7.63 -16.21 2.15
N GLN A 76 -8.01 -17.49 2.22
CA GLN A 76 -7.14 -18.58 1.76
C GLN A 76 -6.87 -18.50 0.25
N ARG A 77 -7.87 -18.12 -0.56
CA ARG A 77 -7.71 -17.91 -2.01
C ARG A 77 -6.75 -16.76 -2.30
N LEU A 78 -6.90 -15.64 -1.58
CA LEU A 78 -5.99 -14.50 -1.71
C LEU A 78 -4.58 -14.85 -1.30
N ARG A 79 -4.41 -15.56 -0.18
CA ARG A 79 -3.11 -16.04 0.29
C ARG A 79 -2.41 -16.87 -0.79
N ARG A 80 -3.06 -17.92 -1.30
CA ARG A 80 -2.49 -18.77 -2.35
C ARG A 80 -2.09 -17.98 -3.60
N ARG A 81 -2.84 -16.93 -3.95
CA ARG A 81 -2.60 -16.13 -5.15
C ARG A 81 -1.49 -15.09 -4.98
N PHE A 82 -1.37 -14.48 -3.79
CA PHE A 82 -0.57 -13.26 -3.62
C PHE A 82 0.55 -13.35 -2.58
N GLU A 83 0.62 -14.40 -1.75
CA GLU A 83 1.63 -14.52 -0.68
C GLU A 83 3.06 -14.37 -1.19
N ALA A 84 3.39 -14.99 -2.32
CA ALA A 84 4.71 -14.85 -2.93
C ALA A 84 5.06 -13.39 -3.25
N LEU A 85 4.13 -12.63 -3.85
CA LEU A 85 4.33 -11.21 -4.19
C LEU A 85 4.41 -10.30 -2.96
N LEU A 86 3.79 -10.72 -1.85
CA LEU A 86 3.85 -9.98 -0.59
C LEU A 86 5.16 -10.22 0.18
N GLY A 87 6.06 -11.05 -0.35
CA GLY A 87 7.36 -11.36 0.24
C GLY A 87 7.39 -12.67 1.04
N GLY A 88 6.47 -13.60 0.75
CA GLY A 88 6.45 -14.94 1.33
C GLY A 88 5.53 -15.07 2.55
N PRO A 89 5.65 -16.19 3.29
CA PRO A 89 4.80 -16.50 4.42
C PRO A 89 4.78 -15.37 5.45
N SER A 90 3.59 -15.00 5.89
CA SER A 90 3.44 -13.98 6.94
C SER A 90 2.22 -14.26 7.82
N ASP A 91 2.36 -13.93 9.09
CA ASP A 91 1.25 -13.96 10.07
C ASP A 91 0.14 -12.95 9.71
N TYR A 92 0.43 -12.01 8.81
CA TYR A 92 -0.52 -11.03 8.30
C TYR A 92 -1.85 -11.63 7.85
N TRP A 93 -1.83 -12.80 7.20
CA TRP A 93 -3.06 -13.45 6.74
C TRP A 93 -3.92 -13.93 7.91
N ASN A 94 -3.28 -14.43 8.98
CA ASN A 94 -3.97 -14.88 10.19
C ASN A 94 -4.52 -13.67 10.96
N ASP A 95 -3.72 -12.60 11.09
CA ASP A 95 -4.13 -11.33 11.70
C ASP A 95 -5.29 -10.63 10.97
N LYS A 96 -5.56 -11.05 9.72
CA LYS A 96 -6.59 -10.50 8.84
C LYS A 96 -7.66 -11.52 8.45
N ALA A 97 -7.79 -12.61 9.21
CA ALA A 97 -8.76 -13.66 8.94
C ALA A 97 -10.23 -13.18 8.99
N ASP A 98 -10.50 -12.08 9.70
CA ASP A 98 -11.84 -11.49 9.87
C ASP A 98 -12.08 -10.24 8.99
N ALA A 99 -11.25 -10.02 7.97
CA ALA A 99 -11.42 -8.92 7.04
C ALA A 99 -12.60 -9.17 6.08
N CYS A 100 -13.34 -8.10 5.76
CA CYS A 100 -14.46 -8.14 4.82
C CYS A 100 -14.10 -7.55 3.45
N TYR A 101 -12.97 -6.85 3.35
CA TYR A 101 -12.49 -6.21 2.13
C TYR A 101 -10.99 -6.41 1.99
N ALA A 102 -10.53 -6.65 0.77
CA ALA A 102 -9.12 -6.69 0.43
C ALA A 102 -8.80 -5.76 -0.74
N THR A 103 -7.69 -5.03 -0.61
CA THR A 103 -7.01 -4.38 -1.74
C THR A 103 -5.61 -4.96 -1.86
N ILE A 104 -5.29 -5.56 -2.99
CA ILE A 104 -3.94 -6.03 -3.32
C ILE A 104 -3.41 -5.17 -4.46
N ILE A 105 -2.22 -4.61 -4.29
CA ILE A 105 -1.64 -3.63 -5.20
C ILE A 105 -0.32 -4.20 -5.69
N GLU A 106 -0.24 -4.58 -6.96
CA GLU A 106 1.03 -4.89 -7.60
C GLU A 106 1.80 -3.60 -7.82
N LEU A 107 3.08 -3.59 -7.44
CA LEU A 107 3.96 -2.44 -7.46
C LEU A 107 4.90 -2.53 -8.67
N ALA A 108 5.05 -1.41 -9.39
CA ALA A 108 6.07 -1.24 -10.42
C ALA A 108 6.82 0.07 -10.18
N ASP A 109 7.95 0.23 -10.87
CA ASP A 109 8.79 1.44 -10.81
C ASP A 109 9.10 1.84 -9.36
N ILE A 110 9.56 0.85 -8.57
CA ILE A 110 9.91 1.03 -7.17
C ILE A 110 11.22 1.79 -7.10
N GLU A 111 11.22 2.92 -6.41
CA GLU A 111 12.39 3.79 -6.27
C GLU A 111 12.55 4.20 -4.80
N PRO A 112 13.80 4.26 -4.29
CA PRO A 112 14.08 4.89 -3.01
C PRO A 112 13.70 6.38 -3.05
N VAL A 113 13.35 6.91 -1.89
CA VAL A 113 13.08 8.33 -1.68
C VAL A 113 13.96 8.77 -0.54
N ASP A 114 14.98 9.56 -0.86
CA ASP A 114 15.98 10.02 0.12
C ASP A 114 15.48 11.24 0.90
N ASP A 115 14.69 12.10 0.25
CA ASP A 115 14.15 13.32 0.84
C ASP A 115 12.65 13.27 1.05
N THR A 116 12.22 13.90 2.13
CA THR A 116 10.78 14.08 2.39
C THR A 116 10.18 15.00 1.32
N PRO A 117 9.14 14.57 0.58
CA PRO A 117 8.53 15.41 -0.44
C PRO A 117 7.96 16.70 0.15
N ALA A 118 8.12 17.82 -0.55
CA ALA A 118 7.68 19.15 -0.07
C ALA A 118 6.17 19.25 0.23
N TRP A 119 5.34 18.42 -0.39
CA TRP A 119 3.89 18.34 -0.13
C TRP A 119 3.56 17.58 1.17
N TYR A 120 4.51 16.84 1.74
CA TYR A 120 4.29 16.06 2.94
C TYR A 120 4.57 16.90 4.18
N HIS A 121 3.57 16.96 5.05
CA HIS A 121 3.71 17.45 6.42
C HIS A 121 3.37 16.31 7.39
N PRO A 122 4.01 16.21 8.56
CA PRO A 122 3.60 15.26 9.60
C PRO A 122 2.18 15.59 10.09
N HIS A 123 1.38 14.56 10.35
CA HIS A 123 0.08 14.73 11.00
C HIS A 123 -0.09 13.70 12.10
N ASN A 124 -0.74 14.10 13.20
CA ASN A 124 -1.13 13.22 14.28
C ASN A 124 -2.44 12.50 13.93
N THR A 125 -2.38 11.57 12.97
CA THR A 125 -3.51 10.73 12.58
C THR A 125 -3.18 9.25 12.74
N ARG A 126 -4.18 8.48 13.16
CA ARG A 126 -4.09 7.02 13.26
C ARG A 126 -4.29 6.30 11.92
N SER A 127 -4.54 7.02 10.82
CA SER A 127 -4.74 6.39 9.51
C SER A 127 -3.43 5.93 8.89
N ALA A 128 -3.34 4.63 8.61
CA ALA A 128 -2.20 4.02 7.92
C ALA A 128 -2.23 4.20 6.38
N TRP A 129 -3.25 4.87 5.85
CA TRP A 129 -3.36 5.22 4.42
C TRP A 129 -3.92 6.63 4.26
N ARG A 130 -3.31 7.43 3.38
CA ARG A 130 -3.72 8.82 3.14
C ARG A 130 -3.64 9.17 1.65
N ILE A 131 -4.41 10.18 1.26
CA ILE A 131 -4.45 10.73 -0.09
C ILE A 131 -4.11 12.20 0.00
N PHE A 132 -3.26 12.67 -0.91
CA PHE A 132 -2.93 14.06 -1.08
C PHE A 132 -3.22 14.46 -2.54
N HIS A 133 -3.56 15.72 -2.73
CA HIS A 133 -3.69 16.35 -4.04
C HIS A 133 -2.51 17.31 -4.17
N VAL A 134 -1.60 17.00 -5.09
CA VAL A 134 -0.35 17.74 -5.27
C VAL A 134 -0.40 18.44 -6.62
N GLU A 135 -0.05 19.71 -6.67
CA GLU A 135 0.04 20.43 -7.93
C GLU A 135 1.18 19.86 -8.79
N GLN A 136 0.90 19.60 -10.08
CA GLN A 136 1.97 19.33 -11.02
C GLN A 136 2.73 20.63 -11.26
N ARG A 137 4.00 20.66 -10.85
CA ARG A 137 4.94 21.66 -11.37
C ARG A 137 5.19 21.29 -12.83
N ASN A 138 4.60 22.06 -13.74
CA ASN A 138 5.00 22.04 -15.14
C ASN A 138 6.47 22.50 -15.17
N ASN A 139 7.34 21.63 -15.68
CA ASN A 139 8.66 22.03 -16.13
C ASN A 139 8.54 22.60 -17.54
#